data_AF-A0A7S0Z237-F1
#
_entry.id   AF-A0A7S0Z237-F1
#
_cell.length_a   1.000
_cell.length_b   1.000
_cell.length_c   1.000
_cell.angle_alpha   90.00
_cell.angle_beta   90.00
_cell.angle_gamma   90.00
#
_symmetry.space_group_name_H-M   'P 1'
#
loop_
_entity.id
_entity.type
_entity.pdbx_description
1 polymer ?
#
loop_
_entity_poly.entity_id
_entity_poly.type
_entity_poly.pdbx_seq_one_letter_code
_entity_poly.pdbx_strand_id
1 'polypeptide(L)'
;REQVENHFRDPQAVFSQRCLSLVTSDAPFYRPIKPHELSQVDADYACAFFKHCFSDPSRFTLVLSGNLDEAVLTDLLERYVANIPPGGNGGGAGLPDMPPGRDGLACVAAEFPRRRRCEVVRMSMVDPLCCTKVTLPVEIASGPEELEERTLLGHAMQVLESRLVERMRFELGAIYSVSASVDFSFANPSSRQPLAGTACVSFTCDPSDISKLVAKVFSELAA
;
A
#
# COMPACT_ATOMS: atom_id res chain seq x y z
N ARG A 1 -2.57 -15.14 -15.64
CA ARG A 1 -1.72 -14.75 -16.81
C ARG A 1 -2.29 -13.51 -17.51
N GLU A 2 -3.51 -13.56 -18.03
CA GLU A 2 -4.15 -12.41 -18.71
C GLU A 2 -4.24 -11.15 -17.85
N GLN A 3 -4.57 -11.26 -16.56
CA GLN A 3 -4.57 -10.11 -15.65
C GLN A 3 -3.20 -9.42 -15.55
N VAL A 4 -2.11 -10.20 -15.55
CA VAL A 4 -0.74 -9.67 -15.48
C VAL A 4 -0.37 -8.99 -16.80
N GLU A 5 -0.76 -9.55 -17.94
CA GLU A 5 -0.52 -8.92 -19.25
C GLU A 5 -1.33 -7.63 -19.42
N ASN A 6 -2.58 -7.61 -18.97
CA ASN A 6 -3.43 -6.42 -19.01
C ASN A 6 -2.85 -5.29 -18.14
N HIS A 7 -2.23 -5.63 -17.00
CA HIS A 7 -1.55 -4.66 -16.14
C HIS A 7 -0.44 -3.90 -16.88
N PHE A 8 0.32 -4.57 -17.76
CA PHE A 8 1.36 -3.91 -18.56
C PHE A 8 0.82 -3.10 -19.75
N ARG A 9 -0.44 -3.30 -20.13
CA ARG A 9 -1.10 -2.54 -21.20
C ARG A 9 -1.77 -1.27 -20.69
N ASP A 10 -2.08 -1.21 -19.40
CA ASP A 10 -2.69 -0.04 -18.77
C ASP A 10 -1.62 1.03 -18.45
N PRO A 11 -1.67 2.23 -19.07
CA PRO A 11 -0.72 3.30 -18.80
C PRO A 11 -0.72 3.77 -17.34
N GLN A 12 -1.88 3.75 -16.67
CA GLN A 12 -1.99 4.19 -15.28
C GLN A 12 -1.34 3.20 -14.31
N ALA A 13 -1.47 1.91 -14.59
CA ALA A 13 -0.78 0.84 -13.87
C ALA A 13 0.75 0.97 -14.01
N VAL A 14 1.25 1.16 -15.23
CA VAL A 14 2.69 1.33 -15.49
C VAL A 14 3.23 2.61 -14.84
N PHE A 15 2.48 3.72 -14.88
CA PHE A 15 2.84 4.95 -14.20
C PHE A 15 2.92 4.75 -12.68
N SER A 16 1.90 4.12 -12.08
CA SER A 16 1.85 3.85 -10.64
C SER A 16 3.00 2.94 -10.19
N GLN A 17 3.32 1.92 -11.00
CA GLN A 17 4.46 1.04 -10.79
C GLN A 17 5.78 1.81 -10.86
N ARG A 18 5.92 2.73 -11.81
CA ARG A 18 7.13 3.55 -11.92
C ARG A 18 7.29 4.45 -10.70
N CYS A 19 6.23 5.10 -10.24
CA CYS A 19 6.23 5.86 -8.99
C CYS A 19 6.65 4.98 -7.80
N LEU A 20 6.09 3.78 -7.68
CA LEU A 20 6.44 2.83 -6.62
C LEU A 20 7.92 2.44 -6.66
N SER A 21 8.48 2.18 -7.86
CA SER A 21 9.90 1.86 -8.02
C SER A 21 10.82 3.01 -7.60
N LEU A 22 10.39 4.27 -7.80
CA LEU A 22 11.14 5.44 -7.36
C LEU A 22 11.11 5.59 -5.85
N VAL A 23 9.95 5.37 -5.23
CA VAL A 23 9.75 5.47 -3.77
C VAL A 23 10.51 4.37 -3.02
N THR A 24 10.52 3.16 -3.55
CA THR A 24 11.13 1.97 -2.89
C THR A 24 12.57 1.73 -3.29
N SER A 25 13.19 2.63 -4.05
CA SER A 25 14.53 2.45 -4.64
C SER A 25 14.67 1.13 -5.43
N ASP A 26 13.60 0.74 -6.13
CA ASP A 26 13.49 -0.50 -6.93
C ASP A 26 13.75 -1.78 -6.12
N ALA A 27 13.27 -1.82 -4.87
CA ALA A 27 13.35 -2.99 -4.01
C ALA A 27 12.65 -4.21 -4.67
N PRO A 28 13.30 -5.40 -4.69
CA PRO A 28 12.78 -6.57 -5.41
C PRO A 28 11.37 -6.99 -5.03
N PHE A 29 10.98 -6.82 -3.76
CA PHE A 29 9.68 -7.19 -3.22
C PHE A 29 8.51 -6.41 -3.84
N TYR A 30 8.74 -5.16 -4.27
CA TYR A 30 7.71 -4.27 -4.80
C TYR A 30 7.65 -4.25 -6.32
N ARG A 31 8.45 -5.09 -7.00
CA ARG A 31 8.39 -5.23 -8.46
C ARG A 31 7.15 -6.04 -8.84
N PRO A 32 6.45 -5.68 -9.93
CA PRO A 32 5.33 -6.47 -10.40
C PRO A 32 5.84 -7.81 -10.91
N ILE A 33 5.02 -8.84 -10.75
CA ILE A 33 5.26 -10.17 -11.29
C ILE A 33 5.19 -10.09 -12.82
N LYS A 34 6.21 -10.60 -13.50
CA LYS A 34 6.25 -10.67 -14.96
C LYS A 34 5.57 -11.96 -15.47
N PRO A 35 5.03 -11.98 -16.70
CA PRO A 35 4.37 -13.16 -17.24
C PRO A 35 5.25 -14.43 -17.29
N HIS A 36 6.57 -14.27 -17.44
CA HIS A 36 7.52 -15.39 -17.45
C HIS A 36 7.91 -15.89 -16.05
N GLU A 37 7.77 -15.04 -15.03
CA GLU A 37 8.03 -15.43 -13.63
C GLU A 37 6.88 -16.32 -13.13
N LEU A 38 5.66 -16.15 -13.65
CA LEU A 38 4.53 -17.02 -13.32
C LEU A 38 4.78 -18.50 -13.64
N SER A 39 5.57 -18.81 -14.68
CA SER A 39 5.96 -20.20 -15.01
C SER A 39 7.04 -20.77 -14.10
N GLN A 40 7.71 -19.94 -13.30
CA GLN A 40 8.73 -20.37 -12.35
C GLN A 40 8.15 -20.65 -10.96
N VAL A 41 6.87 -20.33 -10.74
CA VAL A 41 6.19 -20.56 -9.46
C VAL A 41 5.91 -22.04 -9.29
N ASP A 42 6.39 -22.60 -8.18
CA ASP A 42 6.06 -23.96 -7.74
C ASP A 42 4.64 -23.96 -7.13
N ALA A 43 3.70 -24.56 -7.85
CA ALA A 43 2.31 -24.66 -7.44
C ALA A 43 2.13 -25.56 -6.20
N ASP A 44 2.92 -26.63 -6.07
CA ASP A 44 2.84 -27.55 -4.95
C ASP A 44 3.33 -26.86 -3.67
N TYR A 45 4.43 -26.10 -3.78
CA TYR A 45 4.92 -25.26 -2.67
C TYR A 45 3.88 -24.19 -2.27
N ALA A 46 3.29 -23.49 -3.23
CA ALA A 46 2.28 -22.47 -2.96
C ALA A 46 1.04 -23.07 -2.26
N CYS A 47 0.56 -24.23 -2.73
CA CYS A 47 -0.55 -24.93 -2.10
C CYS A 47 -0.20 -25.45 -0.70
N ALA A 48 1.02 -25.94 -0.49
CA ALA A 48 1.50 -26.36 0.82
C ALA A 48 1.61 -25.18 1.79
N PHE A 49 2.14 -24.04 1.35
CA PHE A 49 2.23 -22.81 2.12
C PHE A 49 0.84 -22.30 2.53
N PHE A 50 -0.10 -22.24 1.59
CA PHE A 50 -1.47 -21.81 1.89
C PHE A 50 -2.14 -22.73 2.93
N LYS A 51 -2.03 -24.06 2.76
CA LYS A 51 -2.57 -25.02 3.73
C LYS A 51 -1.93 -24.86 5.12
N HIS A 52 -0.64 -24.58 5.17
CA HIS A 52 0.10 -24.35 6.41
C HIS A 52 -0.34 -23.06 7.13
N CYS A 53 -0.71 -21.99 6.42
CA CYS A 53 -1.21 -20.77 7.04
C CYS A 53 -2.54 -20.96 7.80
N PHE A 54 -3.39 -21.90 7.37
CA PHE A 54 -4.72 -22.15 7.94
C PHE A 54 -4.79 -23.46 8.74
N SER A 55 -3.67 -24.14 8.96
CA SER A 55 -3.67 -25.41 9.69
C SER A 55 -3.78 -25.24 11.21
N ASP A 56 -3.51 -24.04 11.73
CA ASP A 56 -3.52 -23.76 13.17
C ASP A 56 -4.59 -22.71 13.51
N PRO A 57 -5.68 -23.08 14.20
CA PRO A 57 -6.74 -22.16 14.59
C PRO A 57 -6.29 -21.07 15.57
N SER A 58 -5.16 -21.26 16.26
CA SER A 58 -4.62 -20.24 17.17
C SER A 58 -3.96 -19.05 16.46
N ARG A 59 -3.68 -19.18 15.14
CA ARG A 59 -2.93 -18.17 14.36
C ARG A 59 -3.80 -17.23 13.53
N PHE A 60 -5.09 -17.48 13.41
CA PHE A 60 -6.00 -16.61 12.65
C PHE A 60 -7.18 -16.16 13.50
N THR A 61 -7.70 -14.97 13.19
CA THR A 61 -8.87 -14.40 13.86
C THR A 61 -10.00 -14.27 12.86
N LEU A 62 -11.12 -14.95 13.11
CA LEU A 62 -12.35 -14.81 12.31
C LEU A 62 -13.19 -13.66 12.88
N VAL A 63 -13.42 -12.62 12.08
CA VAL A 63 -14.29 -11.49 12.43
C VAL A 63 -15.54 -11.56 11.57
N LEU A 64 -16.69 -11.77 12.20
CA LEU A 64 -17.99 -11.79 11.55
C LEU A 64 -18.78 -10.56 11.99
N SER A 65 -19.31 -9.80 11.02
CA SER A 65 -20.07 -8.59 11.29
C SER A 65 -21.33 -8.58 10.42
N GLY A 66 -22.49 -8.33 11.04
CA GLY A 66 -23.78 -8.32 10.35
C GLY A 66 -24.96 -8.51 11.31
N ASN A 67 -26.15 -8.69 10.74
CA ASN A 67 -27.33 -9.11 11.49
C ASN A 67 -27.30 -10.64 11.68
N LEU A 68 -26.71 -11.08 12.78
CA LEU A 68 -26.45 -12.49 13.06
C LEU A 68 -27.25 -12.93 14.29
N ASP A 69 -27.96 -14.04 14.18
CA ASP A 69 -28.56 -14.73 15.33
C ASP A 69 -27.47 -15.56 16.02
N GLU A 70 -27.22 -15.28 17.29
CA GLU A 70 -26.17 -15.91 18.10
C GLU A 70 -26.34 -17.44 18.18
N ALA A 71 -27.58 -17.93 18.25
CA ALA A 71 -27.85 -19.37 18.35
C ALA A 71 -27.47 -20.11 17.06
N VAL A 72 -27.84 -19.54 15.90
CA VAL A 72 -27.50 -20.09 14.58
C VAL A 72 -26.00 -19.95 14.31
N LEU A 73 -25.42 -18.83 14.70
CA LEU A 73 -23.99 -18.57 14.50
C LEU A 73 -23.13 -19.58 15.27
N THR A 74 -23.48 -19.85 16.52
CA THR A 74 -22.73 -20.80 17.36
C THR A 74 -22.76 -22.20 16.75
N ASP A 75 -23.92 -22.68 16.28
CA ASP A 75 -24.03 -23.99 15.60
C ASP A 75 -23.16 -24.06 14.33
N LEU A 76 -23.13 -23.00 13.53
CA LEU A 76 -22.27 -22.93 12.34
C LEU A 76 -20.79 -22.90 12.70
N LEU A 77 -20.39 -22.17 13.74
CA LEU A 77 -19.00 -22.11 14.20
C LEU A 77 -18.53 -23.46 14.74
N GLU A 78 -19.37 -24.14 15.52
CA GLU A 78 -19.09 -25.51 15.99
C GLU A 78 -18.96 -26.48 14.82
N ARG A 79 -19.82 -26.37 13.81
CA ARG A 79 -19.82 -27.27 12.66
C ARG A 79 -18.63 -27.05 11.72
N TYR A 80 -18.23 -25.80 11.47
CA TYR A 80 -17.26 -25.47 10.42
C TYR A 80 -15.89 -25.04 10.94
N VAL A 81 -15.82 -24.41 12.11
CA VAL A 81 -14.57 -23.85 12.65
C VAL A 81 -13.99 -24.77 13.73
N ALA A 82 -14.83 -25.35 14.59
CA ALA A 82 -14.33 -26.23 15.66
C ALA A 82 -13.77 -27.57 15.18
N ASN A 83 -14.05 -27.97 13.93
CA ASN A 83 -13.52 -29.20 13.34
C ASN A 83 -12.11 -29.01 12.72
N ILE A 84 -11.53 -27.82 12.81
CA ILE A 84 -10.15 -27.58 12.38
C ILE A 84 -9.23 -28.23 13.42
N PRO A 85 -8.34 -29.16 13.01
CA PRO A 85 -7.44 -29.81 13.96
C PRO A 85 -6.54 -28.78 14.64
N PRO A 86 -6.21 -28.94 15.93
CA PRO A 86 -5.23 -28.09 16.57
C PRO A 86 -3.90 -28.25 15.83
N GLY A 87 -3.35 -27.14 15.35
CA GLY A 87 -2.15 -27.15 14.53
C GLY A 87 -0.98 -27.77 15.28
N GLY A 88 -0.32 -28.76 14.66
CA GLY A 88 0.94 -29.29 15.16
C GLY A 88 2.04 -28.22 15.03
N ASN A 89 2.91 -28.13 16.02
CA ASN A 89 3.98 -27.13 16.12
C ASN A 89 5.17 -27.40 15.15
N GLY A 90 4.90 -27.93 13.96
CA GLY A 90 5.92 -28.34 13.00
C GLY A 90 5.61 -27.79 11.63
N GLY A 91 6.37 -26.76 11.23
CA GLY A 91 6.45 -26.37 9.83
C GLY A 91 6.77 -27.60 9.00
N GLY A 92 5.93 -27.87 7.99
CA GLY A 92 6.24 -28.92 7.01
C GLY A 92 7.63 -28.68 6.46
N ALA A 93 8.43 -29.75 6.28
CA ALA A 93 9.83 -29.66 5.91
C ALA A 93 10.05 -28.66 4.75
N GLY A 94 10.65 -27.50 5.04
CA GLY A 94 10.95 -26.43 4.06
C GLY A 94 10.04 -25.19 4.08
N LEU A 95 9.03 -25.13 4.94
CA LEU A 95 8.18 -23.94 5.13
C LEU A 95 8.75 -23.03 6.22
N PRO A 96 8.84 -21.71 6.00
CA PRO A 96 9.26 -20.78 7.04
C PRO A 96 8.23 -20.74 8.16
N ASP A 97 8.68 -20.84 9.40
CA ASP A 97 7.83 -20.65 10.57
C ASP A 97 7.43 -19.18 10.67
N MET A 98 6.12 -18.93 10.82
CA MET A 98 5.60 -17.60 11.06
C MET A 98 5.80 -17.27 12.55
N PRO A 99 6.47 -16.16 12.90
CA PRO A 99 6.66 -15.79 14.29
C PRO A 99 5.29 -15.52 14.94
N PRO A 100 5.09 -15.89 16.22
CA PRO A 100 3.81 -15.76 16.90
C PRO A 100 3.42 -14.29 17.19
N GLY A 101 4.36 -13.35 17.02
CA GLY A 101 4.15 -11.93 17.29
C GLY A 101 4.63 -11.06 16.13
N ARG A 102 3.90 -9.96 15.90
CA ARG A 102 4.20 -8.96 14.86
C ARG A 102 5.60 -8.37 15.01
N ASP A 103 6.07 -8.23 16.25
CA ASP A 103 7.38 -7.68 16.56
C ASP A 103 8.56 -8.54 16.10
N GLY A 104 8.33 -9.83 15.84
CA GLY A 104 9.35 -10.77 15.35
C GLY A 104 9.51 -10.77 13.83
N LEU A 105 8.69 -10.00 13.10
CA LEU A 105 8.76 -9.93 11.65
C LEU A 105 9.90 -9.02 11.20
N ALA A 106 10.72 -9.53 10.27
CA ALA A 106 11.72 -8.74 9.60
C ALA A 106 11.03 -7.75 8.64
N CYS A 107 11.45 -6.48 8.69
CA CYS A 107 10.96 -5.47 7.77
C CYS A 107 11.46 -5.75 6.35
N VAL A 108 10.62 -5.45 5.35
CA VAL A 108 11.06 -5.43 3.96
C VAL A 108 11.99 -4.22 3.79
N ALA A 109 13.25 -4.47 3.40
CA ALA A 109 14.23 -3.43 3.17
C ALA A 109 13.89 -2.62 1.90
N ALA A 110 13.01 -1.63 2.05
CA ALA A 110 12.79 -0.59 1.06
C ALA A 110 13.18 0.76 1.67
N GLU A 111 14.20 1.38 1.09
CA GLU A 111 14.65 2.71 1.50
C GLU A 111 14.06 3.76 0.58
N PHE A 112 13.51 4.82 1.19
CA PHE A 112 13.12 6.01 0.45
C PHE A 112 14.37 6.70 -0.13
N PRO A 113 14.34 7.18 -1.39
CA PRO A 113 15.49 7.81 -2.00
C PRO A 113 15.97 9.05 -1.22
N ARG A 114 17.24 9.05 -0.80
CA ARG A 114 17.87 10.15 -0.03
C ARG A 114 18.00 11.47 -0.82
N ARG A 115 17.83 11.43 -2.13
CA ARG A 115 17.91 12.60 -3.02
C ARG A 115 16.61 12.76 -3.77
N ARG A 116 16.21 14.00 -4.02
CA ARG A 116 15.05 14.32 -4.87
C ARG A 116 15.21 13.62 -6.23
N ARG A 117 14.26 12.74 -6.54
CA ARG A 117 14.11 12.13 -7.87
C ARG A 117 12.91 12.78 -8.56
N CYS A 118 13.14 13.21 -9.79
CA CYS A 118 12.08 13.73 -10.66
C CYS A 118 12.23 13.00 -11.99
N GLU A 119 11.18 12.32 -12.42
CA GLU A 119 11.17 11.59 -13.69
C GLU A 119 9.88 11.93 -14.43
N VAL A 120 10.01 12.21 -15.72
CA VAL A 120 8.87 12.45 -16.61
C VAL A 120 8.70 11.22 -17.49
N VAL A 121 7.63 10.48 -17.24
CA VAL A 121 7.28 9.29 -18.01
C VAL A 121 6.30 9.70 -19.11
N ARG A 122 6.63 9.39 -20.36
CA ARG A 122 5.75 9.62 -21.51
C ARG A 122 5.23 8.29 -22.01
N MET A 123 3.91 8.16 -22.12
CA MET A 123 3.24 6.96 -22.62
C MET A 123 2.19 7.35 -23.66
N SER A 124 1.97 6.47 -24.63
CA SER A 124 0.85 6.59 -25.57
C SER A 124 -0.43 6.22 -24.83
N MET A 125 -1.31 7.20 -24.63
CA MET A 125 -2.62 7.02 -24.02
C MET A 125 -3.71 7.26 -25.07
N VAL A 126 -4.87 6.61 -24.89
CA VAL A 126 -6.05 6.84 -25.74
C VAL A 126 -6.62 8.24 -25.46
N ASP A 127 -6.70 8.61 -24.18
CA ASP A 127 -7.08 9.94 -23.74
C ASP A 127 -5.85 10.70 -23.22
N PRO A 128 -5.60 11.95 -23.68
CA PRO A 128 -4.47 12.74 -23.23
C PRO A 128 -4.69 13.17 -21.77
N LEU A 129 -3.91 12.59 -20.86
CA LEU A 129 -3.93 12.92 -19.44
C LEU A 129 -2.50 13.10 -18.92
N CYS A 130 -2.25 14.14 -18.13
CA CYS A 130 -1.02 14.25 -17.35
C CYS A 130 -1.30 14.06 -15.87
N CYS A 131 -0.74 13.00 -15.30
CA CYS A 131 -0.75 12.69 -13.89
C CYS A 131 0.59 13.11 -13.26
N THR A 132 0.53 13.96 -12.24
CA THR A 132 1.71 14.30 -11.42
C THR A 132 1.52 13.72 -10.03
N LYS A 133 2.50 12.97 -9.54
CA LYS A 133 2.53 12.45 -8.17
C LYS A 133 3.78 12.97 -7.46
N VAL A 134 3.58 13.65 -6.34
CA VAL A 134 4.63 14.10 -5.43
C VAL A 134 4.55 13.23 -4.18
N THR A 135 5.66 12.59 -3.82
CA THR A 135 5.74 11.73 -2.64
C THR A 135 6.83 12.23 -1.71
N LEU A 136 6.49 12.34 -0.42
CA LEU A 136 7.37 12.78 0.66
C LEU A 136 7.49 11.64 1.69
N PRO A 137 8.68 11.40 2.25
CA PRO A 137 8.84 10.45 3.34
C PRO A 137 8.24 11.03 4.62
N VAL A 138 7.56 10.20 5.39
CA VAL A 138 7.03 10.52 6.71
C VAL A 138 7.53 9.46 7.67
N GLU A 139 8.02 9.87 8.82
CA GLU A 139 8.40 8.96 9.90
C GLU A 139 7.66 9.40 11.16
N ILE A 140 6.95 8.45 11.77
CA ILE A 140 6.25 8.62 13.05
C ILE A 140 7.05 7.84 14.10
N ALA A 141 7.35 8.48 15.23
CA ALA A 141 8.09 7.83 16.29
C ALA A 141 7.23 6.71 16.93
N SER A 142 7.82 5.54 17.17
CA SER A 142 7.11 4.46 17.85
C SER A 142 6.88 4.83 19.32
N GLY A 143 5.61 4.84 19.73
CA GLY A 143 5.20 5.27 21.06
C GLY A 143 3.70 5.11 21.30
N PRO A 144 3.22 5.40 22.52
CA PRO A 144 1.79 5.33 22.86
C PRO A 144 0.94 6.33 22.05
N GLU A 145 1.57 7.38 21.50
CA GLU A 145 0.94 8.43 20.72
C GLU A 145 0.96 8.15 19.20
N GLU A 146 1.47 7.00 18.74
CA GLU A 146 1.58 6.67 17.31
C GLU A 146 0.22 6.77 16.59
N LEU A 147 -0.85 6.27 17.21
CA LEU A 147 -2.20 6.34 16.65
C LEU A 147 -2.71 7.79 16.54
N GLU A 148 -2.39 8.61 17.53
CA GLU A 148 -2.78 10.01 17.56
C GLU A 148 -2.02 10.79 16.48
N GLU A 149 -0.69 10.65 16.41
CA GLU A 149 0.14 11.27 15.37
C GLU A 149 -0.30 10.84 13.97
N ARG A 150 -0.59 9.54 13.77
CA ARG A 150 -1.10 9.03 12.48
C ARG A 150 -2.45 9.64 12.12
N THR A 151 -3.34 9.81 13.09
CA THR A 151 -4.67 10.39 12.88
C THR A 151 -4.58 11.88 12.59
N LEU A 152 -3.76 12.61 13.35
CA LEU A 152 -3.47 14.03 13.14
C LEU A 152 -2.88 14.27 11.75
N LEU A 153 -1.93 13.44 11.33
CA LEU A 153 -1.36 13.53 10.00
C LEU A 153 -2.40 13.26 8.91
N GLY A 154 -3.27 12.27 9.10
CA GLY A 154 -4.39 12.02 8.20
C GLY A 154 -5.31 13.23 8.05
N HIS A 155 -5.66 13.89 9.16
CA HIS A 155 -6.46 15.11 9.15
C HIS A 155 -5.71 16.29 8.52
N ALA A 156 -4.42 16.44 8.77
CA ALA A 156 -3.59 17.47 8.15
C ALA A 156 -3.57 17.32 6.63
N MET A 157 -3.45 16.10 6.12
CA MET A 157 -3.53 15.83 4.68
C MET A 157 -4.91 16.11 4.10
N GLN A 158 -5.99 15.84 4.83
CA GLN A 158 -7.36 16.17 4.40
C GLN A 158 -7.59 17.70 4.31
N VAL A 159 -7.04 18.46 5.27
CA VAL A 159 -7.06 19.93 5.23
C VAL A 159 -6.22 20.43 4.04
N LEU A 160 -5.04 19.85 3.83
CA LEU A 160 -4.19 20.16 2.69
C LEU A 160 -4.92 19.87 1.36
N GLU A 161 -5.59 18.73 1.23
CA GLU A 161 -6.39 18.40 0.04
C GLU A 161 -7.46 19.47 -0.22
N SER A 162 -8.20 19.86 0.83
CA SER A 162 -9.24 20.89 0.74
C SER A 162 -8.66 22.23 0.26
N ARG A 163 -7.52 22.65 0.82
CA ARG A 163 -6.80 23.86 0.41
C ARG A 163 -6.29 23.79 -1.04
N LEU A 164 -5.75 22.65 -1.44
CA LEU A 164 -5.25 22.44 -2.80
C LEU A 164 -6.41 22.46 -3.81
N VAL A 165 -7.57 21.91 -3.46
CA VAL A 165 -8.79 22.01 -4.28
C VAL A 165 -9.27 23.45 -4.39
N GLU A 166 -9.36 24.20 -3.28
CA GLU A 166 -9.70 25.64 -3.30
C GLU A 166 -8.81 26.44 -4.26
N ARG A 167 -7.49 26.32 -4.09
CA ARG A 167 -6.52 27.11 -4.86
C ARG A 167 -6.39 26.64 -6.30
N MET A 168 -6.08 25.35 -6.50
CA MET A 168 -5.71 24.86 -7.82
C MET A 168 -6.93 24.66 -8.73
N ARG A 169 -8.09 24.26 -8.17
CA ARG A 169 -9.31 24.03 -8.97
C ARG A 169 -10.16 25.29 -9.11
N PHE A 170 -10.45 26.02 -8.02
CA PHE A 170 -11.38 27.14 -8.10
C PHE A 170 -10.72 28.46 -8.49
N GLU A 171 -9.53 28.77 -7.97
CA GLU A 171 -8.86 30.04 -8.32
C GLU A 171 -8.11 29.96 -9.64
N LEU A 172 -7.38 28.86 -9.86
CA LEU A 172 -6.55 28.67 -11.05
C LEU A 172 -7.25 27.94 -12.20
N GLY A 173 -8.30 27.16 -11.93
CA GLY A 173 -8.99 26.37 -12.96
C GLY A 173 -8.11 25.36 -13.69
N ALA A 174 -6.95 24.99 -13.11
CA ALA A 174 -5.86 24.32 -13.83
C ALA A 174 -5.79 22.79 -13.60
N ILE A 175 -6.66 22.24 -12.76
CA ILE A 175 -6.67 20.82 -12.38
C ILE A 175 -8.09 20.25 -12.35
N TYR A 176 -8.20 18.96 -12.69
CA TYR A 176 -9.48 18.22 -12.64
C TYR A 176 -9.66 17.46 -11.33
N SER A 177 -8.62 16.82 -10.82
CA SER A 177 -8.64 16.14 -9.53
C SER A 177 -7.31 16.35 -8.79
N VAL A 178 -7.42 16.46 -7.47
CA VAL A 178 -6.30 16.39 -6.52
C VAL A 178 -6.69 15.38 -5.47
N SER A 179 -5.73 14.58 -5.03
CA SER A 179 -5.84 13.77 -3.83
C SER A 179 -4.56 13.93 -3.02
N ALA A 180 -4.72 14.10 -1.70
CA ALA A 180 -3.61 14.18 -0.77
C ALA A 180 -3.85 13.17 0.36
N SER A 181 -2.98 12.17 0.46
CA SER A 181 -3.16 11.06 1.41
C SER A 181 -1.83 10.59 1.96
N VAL A 182 -1.90 9.85 3.08
CA VAL A 182 -0.73 9.18 3.65
C VAL A 182 -0.91 7.68 3.54
N ASP A 183 0.13 7.04 3.03
CA ASP A 183 0.23 5.59 2.90
C ASP A 183 1.27 5.07 3.92
N PHE A 184 0.84 4.19 4.82
CA PHE A 184 1.71 3.45 5.74
C PHE A 184 1.90 1.99 5.34
N SER A 185 1.59 1.66 4.08
CA SER A 185 1.67 0.30 3.55
C SER A 185 3.10 -0.27 3.53
N PHE A 186 4.12 0.59 3.57
CA PHE A 186 5.54 0.23 3.67
C PHE A 186 6.03 0.12 5.12
N ALA A 187 5.18 0.46 6.08
CA ALA A 187 5.60 0.56 7.45
C ALA A 187 5.89 -0.83 8.04
N ASN A 188 6.81 -0.87 9.00
CA ASN A 188 7.13 -2.09 9.70
C ASN A 188 5.89 -2.54 10.51
N PRO A 189 5.47 -3.82 10.42
CA PRO A 189 4.41 -4.36 11.28
C PRO A 189 4.75 -4.39 12.77
N SER A 190 6.02 -4.23 13.14
CA SER A 190 6.55 -4.23 14.51
C SER A 190 6.33 -2.89 15.21
N SER A 191 5.82 -2.95 16.44
CA SER A 191 5.57 -1.78 17.29
C SER A 191 6.85 -1.13 17.84
N ARG A 192 8.00 -1.77 17.64
CA ARG A 192 9.30 -1.38 18.22
C ARG A 192 10.12 -0.46 17.33
N GLN A 193 9.71 -0.30 16.07
CA GLN A 193 10.43 0.52 15.09
C GLN A 193 9.57 1.71 14.67
N PRO A 194 10.18 2.84 14.29
CA PRO A 194 9.42 4.00 13.83
C PRO A 194 8.59 3.62 12.62
N LEU A 195 7.37 4.13 12.57
CA LEU A 195 6.42 3.88 11.51
C LEU A 195 6.80 4.74 10.30
N ALA A 196 7.51 4.12 9.36
CA ALA A 196 7.87 4.74 8.08
C ALA A 196 6.66 4.71 7.12
N GLY A 197 6.23 5.88 6.69
CA GLY A 197 5.15 6.07 5.72
C GLY A 197 5.55 7.03 4.61
N THR A 198 4.61 7.25 3.70
CA THR A 198 4.77 8.21 2.60
C THR A 198 3.54 9.08 2.48
N ALA A 199 3.72 10.39 2.49
CA ALA A 199 2.67 11.34 2.13
C ALA A 199 2.71 11.56 0.61
N CYS A 200 1.57 11.34 -0.05
CA CYS A 200 1.41 11.45 -1.49
C CYS A 200 0.41 12.55 -1.82
N VAL A 201 0.80 13.46 -2.72
CA VAL A 201 -0.10 14.40 -3.39
C VAL A 201 -0.11 14.04 -4.87
N SER A 202 -1.26 13.63 -5.38
CA SER A 202 -1.46 13.36 -6.80
C SER A 202 -2.47 14.31 -7.40
N PHE A 203 -2.20 14.80 -8.59
CA PHE A 203 -3.13 15.65 -9.32
C PHE A 203 -3.03 15.43 -10.82
N THR A 204 -4.15 15.68 -11.50
CA THR A 204 -4.24 15.63 -12.97
C THR A 204 -4.33 17.04 -13.54
N CYS A 205 -3.47 17.36 -14.49
CA CYS A 205 -3.36 18.69 -15.08
C CYS A 205 -3.08 18.64 -16.58
N ASP A 206 -3.12 19.80 -17.24
CA ASP A 206 -2.61 19.96 -18.59
C ASP A 206 -1.07 20.02 -18.59
N PRO A 207 -0.40 19.47 -19.64
CA PRO A 207 1.05 19.35 -19.68
C PRO A 207 1.79 20.70 -19.72
N SER A 208 1.11 21.80 -20.05
CA SER A 208 1.68 23.16 -20.09
C SER A 208 1.98 23.77 -18.73
N ASP A 209 1.23 23.39 -17.68
CA ASP A 209 1.23 24.11 -16.40
C ASP A 209 1.84 23.32 -15.23
N ILE A 210 2.40 22.14 -15.50
CA ILE A 210 3.01 21.25 -14.50
C ILE A 210 4.01 21.99 -13.61
N SER A 211 4.93 22.76 -14.19
CA SER A 211 6.01 23.41 -13.44
C SER A 211 5.49 24.45 -12.44
N LYS A 212 4.46 25.21 -12.82
CA LYS A 212 3.81 26.21 -11.97
C LYS A 212 3.02 25.53 -10.84
N LEU A 213 2.27 24.47 -11.18
CA LEU A 213 1.46 23.74 -10.21
C LEU A 213 2.31 23.04 -9.15
N VAL A 214 3.41 22.41 -9.56
CA VAL A 214 4.36 21.79 -8.62
C VAL A 214 4.96 22.83 -7.67
N ALA A 215 5.38 24.00 -8.18
CA ALA A 215 5.88 25.08 -7.32
C ALA A 215 4.81 25.56 -6.32
N LYS A 216 3.54 25.62 -6.74
CA LYS A 216 2.44 26.02 -5.86
C LYS A 216 2.16 24.97 -4.78
N VAL A 217 2.17 23.68 -5.11
CA VAL A 217 2.05 22.59 -4.13
C VAL A 217 3.14 22.70 -3.06
N PHE A 218 4.40 22.94 -3.46
CA PHE A 218 5.48 23.15 -2.49
C PHE A 218 5.30 24.43 -1.65
N SER A 219 4.70 25.49 -2.21
CA SER A 219 4.40 26.70 -1.43
C SER A 219 3.32 26.48 -0.37
N GLU A 220 2.30 25.67 -0.67
CA GLU A 220 1.22 25.35 0.28
C GLU A 220 1.65 24.32 1.32
N LEU A 221 2.56 23.41 0.97
CA LEU A 221 3.19 22.49 1.94
C LEU A 221 4.09 23.21 2.95
N ALA A 222 4.58 24.41 2.63
CA ALA A 222 5.46 25.19 3.48
C ALA A 222 4.72 26.27 4.30
N ALA A 223 3.43 26.48 4.04
CA ALA A 223 2.59 27.50 4.68
C ALA A 223 1.89 26.93 5.92
#